data_AF-A0A962T9U8-F1
#
_entry.id   AF-A0A962T9U8-F1
#
_cell.length_a   1.000
_cell.length_b   1.000
_cell.length_c   1.000
_cell.angle_alpha   90.00
_cell.angle_beta   90.00
_cell.angle_gamma   90.00
#
_symmetry.space_group_name_H-M   'P 1'
#
loop_
_entity.id
_entity.type
_entity.pdbx_description
1 polymer ?
#
loop_
_entity_poly.entity_id
_entity_poly.type
_entity_poly.pdbx_seq_one_letter_code
_entity_poly.pdbx_strand_id
1 'polypeptide(L)'
;SMMGRVCPAPCQDGCNRNEVEDFVGINAVEQWIGDNALEQGYKFVAGASTGKKVAVIGGGPAGMAAAYQLRRMGHGVTVFESQPELGGMMRYGIPNYRIPRDKLAGEIQRIVDMGDIEVRTSTRVGDDVTVEELEKDFDAILWAVGCWTGRGLPVPGWENTPNCVSGVAFLKAFNEGRMKVTASKVVCVGGGDTSIDVVSVARRLGHIEQTNPTDRPELVVQDGFVAHDSAITAAAQGAEVTLTSLFPKENMTAAEHEVHDALHEGVTILDGVMPVEVIVGDDGRATGLKIAQCKMEDGRPTPVEGTEQVLEADMIVSAIGQGGDLSGLEVLDNGRGLINADSFYQVPDRAKHFVAGDIIRPHLLTTAIGQASVAADSINEFLNNQSHKKRPKVDVHHFDLDAKLEEAGLTPAAFDVAERGDLRGTSSGNWAIHNYEDRSFAEVIPHDELFLAHFAHTPRIARGEEVPSADDVLGHFHERLIGLDQAQAVEEANRCMSCGMCFECDNCVIFCPQDAVYRVKKTEATTGRYVATDYDRCIGCHICSDVCPTGYIKMGLGE
;
A
#
# COMPACT_ATOMS: atom_id res chain seq x y z
N SER A 1 -6.47 6.49 4.36
CA SER A 1 -6.13 7.76 3.66
C SER A 1 -4.97 7.62 2.67
N MET A 2 -3.82 7.05 3.05
CA MET A 2 -2.61 7.06 2.20
C MET A 2 -2.68 6.13 0.98
N MET A 3 -3.21 4.91 1.12
CA MET A 3 -3.32 3.97 -0.02
C MET A 3 -4.24 4.48 -1.12
N GLY A 4 -5.31 5.20 -0.76
CA GLY A 4 -6.15 5.89 -1.74
C GLY A 4 -5.37 6.88 -2.64
N ARG A 5 -4.21 7.38 -2.20
CA ARG A 5 -3.37 8.34 -2.95
C ARG A 5 -2.30 7.68 -3.82
N VAL A 6 -1.66 6.62 -3.34
CA VAL A 6 -0.43 6.07 -3.97
C VAL A 6 -0.54 4.62 -4.40
N CYS A 7 -1.63 3.92 -4.08
CA CYS A 7 -1.81 2.55 -4.55
C CYS A 7 -2.12 2.55 -6.05
N PRO A 8 -1.51 1.66 -6.85
CA PRO A 8 -1.88 1.46 -8.26
C PRO A 8 -3.28 0.84 -8.43
N ALA A 9 -3.98 0.56 -7.33
CA ALA A 9 -5.38 0.13 -7.25
C ALA A 9 -5.74 -1.12 -8.08
N PRO A 10 -5.00 -2.25 -7.95
CA PRO A 10 -5.33 -3.50 -8.65
C PRO A 10 -6.71 -4.08 -8.27
N CYS A 11 -7.30 -3.62 -7.16
CA CYS A 11 -8.66 -3.95 -6.78
C CYS A 11 -9.71 -3.42 -7.77
N GLN A 12 -9.41 -2.37 -8.54
CA GLN A 12 -10.31 -1.79 -9.53
C GLN A 12 -10.34 -2.65 -10.81
N ASP A 13 -9.21 -3.26 -11.19
CA ASP A 13 -9.14 -4.19 -12.33
C ASP A 13 -10.05 -5.42 -12.12
N GLY A 14 -10.10 -5.93 -10.89
CA GLY A 14 -10.95 -7.07 -10.50
C GLY A 14 -12.40 -6.72 -10.18
N CYS A 15 -12.85 -5.47 -10.39
CA CYS A 15 -14.20 -5.06 -10.06
C CYS A 15 -15.22 -5.61 -11.08
N ASN A 16 -16.25 -6.34 -10.63
CA ASN A 16 -17.31 -6.85 -11.52
C ASN A 16 -18.07 -5.73 -12.28
N ARG A 17 -17.99 -4.47 -11.83
CA ARG A 17 -18.61 -3.32 -12.50
C ARG A 17 -18.01 -3.08 -13.90
N ASN A 18 -16.77 -3.53 -14.14
CA ASN A 18 -16.11 -3.46 -15.45
C ASN A 18 -16.91 -4.15 -16.57
N GLU A 19 -17.77 -5.12 -16.23
CA GLU A 19 -18.61 -5.83 -17.21
C GLU A 19 -19.88 -5.08 -17.59
N VAL A 20 -20.20 -3.99 -16.90
CA VAL A 20 -21.32 -3.10 -17.23
C VAL A 20 -20.82 -1.78 -17.80
N GLU A 21 -19.72 -1.26 -17.27
CA GLU A 21 -19.17 0.05 -17.63
C GLU A 21 -17.70 0.20 -17.21
N ASP A 22 -17.41 1.07 -16.22
CA ASP A 22 -16.11 1.29 -15.60
C ASP A 22 -16.15 0.81 -14.14
N PHE A 23 -14.99 0.64 -13.51
CA PHE A 23 -14.87 0.20 -12.12
C PHE A 23 -15.46 1.23 -11.13
N VAL A 24 -15.67 0.78 -9.89
CA VAL A 24 -15.90 1.68 -8.76
C VAL A 24 -14.59 2.38 -8.40
N GLY A 25 -14.66 3.68 -8.12
CA GLY A 25 -13.57 4.55 -7.64
C GLY A 25 -13.08 4.18 -6.24
N ILE A 26 -12.67 2.93 -6.02
CA ILE A 26 -12.32 2.35 -4.72
C ILE A 26 -11.26 3.22 -4.01
N ASN A 27 -10.17 3.56 -4.70
CA ASN A 27 -9.10 4.38 -4.13
C ASN A 27 -9.54 5.82 -3.82
N ALA A 28 -10.43 6.39 -4.64
CA ALA A 28 -10.98 7.73 -4.44
C ALA A 28 -11.90 7.78 -3.22
N VAL A 29 -12.77 6.78 -3.07
CA VAL A 29 -13.63 6.61 -1.90
C VAL A 29 -12.78 6.32 -0.65
N GLU A 30 -11.74 5.47 -0.76
CA GLU A 30 -10.81 5.18 0.35
C GLU A 30 -10.05 6.43 0.82
N GLN A 31 -9.61 7.28 -0.11
CA GLN A 31 -9.00 8.57 0.20
C GLN A 31 -9.96 9.42 1.03
N TRP A 32 -11.19 9.61 0.55
CA TRP A 32 -12.19 10.42 1.23
C TRP A 32 -12.54 9.88 2.62
N ILE A 33 -12.77 8.56 2.76
CA ILE A 33 -13.07 7.94 4.07
C ILE A 33 -11.95 8.21 5.07
N GLY A 34 -10.68 8.06 4.63
CA GLY A 34 -9.54 8.31 5.48
C GLY A 34 -9.41 9.78 5.89
N ASP A 35 -9.61 10.70 4.94
CA ASP A 35 -9.51 12.14 5.20
C ASP A 35 -10.64 12.62 6.12
N ASN A 36 -11.88 12.17 5.87
CA ASN A 36 -13.01 12.44 6.74
C ASN A 36 -12.82 11.83 8.14
N ALA A 37 -12.23 10.64 8.26
CA ALA A 37 -11.94 10.06 9.58
C ALA A 37 -10.97 10.92 10.40
N LEU A 38 -9.99 11.57 9.74
CA LEU A 38 -9.09 12.52 10.39
C LEU A 38 -9.85 13.80 10.81
N GLU A 39 -10.66 14.36 9.92
CA GLU A 39 -11.43 15.58 10.19
C GLU A 39 -12.45 15.40 11.32
N GLN A 40 -13.12 14.24 11.38
CA GLN A 40 -14.10 13.90 12.41
C GLN A 40 -13.46 13.36 13.70
N GLY A 41 -12.13 13.18 13.74
CA GLY A 41 -11.41 12.68 14.91
C GLY A 41 -11.75 11.24 15.29
N TYR A 42 -12.03 10.38 14.31
CA TYR A 42 -12.35 8.97 14.56
C TYR A 42 -11.14 8.20 15.07
N LYS A 43 -11.35 7.44 16.14
CA LYS A 43 -10.31 6.68 16.84
C LYS A 43 -10.43 5.19 16.58
N PHE A 44 -9.30 4.49 16.66
CA PHE A 44 -9.29 3.04 16.67
C PHE A 44 -9.56 2.50 18.07
N VAL A 45 -10.12 1.29 18.13
CA VAL A 45 -10.41 0.59 19.37
C VAL A 45 -9.36 -0.49 19.59
N ALA A 46 -8.74 -0.50 20.76
CA ALA A 46 -7.78 -1.53 21.14
C ALA A 46 -8.47 -2.72 21.83
N GLY A 47 -7.83 -3.89 21.76
CA GLY A 47 -8.26 -5.08 22.49
C GLY A 47 -7.93 -5.02 23.97
N ALA A 48 -8.56 -5.89 24.76
CA ALA A 48 -8.26 -6.05 26.18
C ALA A 48 -6.80 -6.49 26.38
N SER A 49 -6.11 -5.87 27.35
CA SER A 49 -4.67 -6.13 27.56
C SER A 49 -4.40 -7.60 27.85
N THR A 50 -3.46 -8.19 27.10
CA THR A 50 -2.98 -9.56 27.34
C THR A 50 -1.78 -9.62 28.28
N GLY A 51 -1.20 -8.46 28.62
CA GLY A 51 0.06 -8.35 29.37
C GLY A 51 1.32 -8.73 28.59
N LYS A 52 1.21 -9.11 27.31
CA LYS A 52 2.34 -9.45 26.43
C LYS A 52 2.93 -8.21 25.78
N LYS A 53 4.24 -8.22 25.52
CA LYS A 53 4.98 -7.10 24.92
C LYS A 53 5.70 -7.51 23.64
N VAL A 54 5.53 -6.71 22.59
CA VAL A 54 6.15 -6.93 21.28
C VAL A 54 7.02 -5.73 20.91
N ALA A 55 8.26 -5.99 20.52
CA ALA A 55 9.13 -4.98 19.92
C ALA A 55 8.88 -4.92 18.41
N VAL A 56 8.65 -3.73 17.86
CA VAL A 56 8.51 -3.50 16.41
C VAL A 56 9.65 -2.60 15.96
N ILE A 57 10.51 -3.12 15.10
CA ILE A 57 11.74 -2.44 14.67
C ILE A 57 11.50 -1.83 13.29
N GLY A 58 11.36 -0.51 13.25
CA GLY A 58 10.98 0.29 12.09
C GLY A 58 9.55 0.84 12.23
N GLY A 59 9.41 2.16 12.16
CA GLY A 59 8.15 2.89 12.22
C GLY A 59 7.53 3.17 10.85
N GLY A 60 7.87 2.35 9.86
CA GLY A 60 7.31 2.42 8.50
C GLY A 60 5.92 1.79 8.36
N PRO A 61 5.41 1.63 7.13
CA PRO A 61 4.09 1.09 6.85
C PRO A 61 3.84 -0.28 7.50
N ALA A 62 4.80 -1.20 7.37
CA ALA A 62 4.71 -2.53 7.98
C ALA A 62 4.71 -2.45 9.52
N GLY A 63 5.62 -1.67 10.11
CA GLY A 63 5.70 -1.54 11.56
C GLY A 63 4.45 -0.92 12.17
N MET A 64 3.94 0.17 11.59
CA MET A 64 2.72 0.82 12.06
C MET A 64 1.48 -0.04 11.85
N ALA A 65 1.38 -0.76 10.72
CA ALA A 65 0.29 -1.71 10.49
C ALA A 65 0.33 -2.87 11.50
N ALA A 66 1.50 -3.40 11.81
CA ALA A 66 1.65 -4.43 12.84
C ALA A 66 1.29 -3.89 14.24
N ALA A 67 1.76 -2.69 14.60
CA ALA A 67 1.39 -2.05 15.86
C ALA A 67 -0.13 -1.92 15.99
N TYR A 68 -0.82 -1.47 14.95
CA TYR A 68 -2.28 -1.41 14.89
C TYR A 68 -2.93 -2.78 15.14
N GLN A 69 -2.53 -3.83 14.42
CA GLN A 69 -3.13 -5.16 14.56
C GLN A 69 -2.84 -5.78 15.94
N LEU A 70 -1.60 -5.71 16.41
CA LEU A 70 -1.20 -6.20 17.73
C LEU A 70 -1.97 -5.47 18.84
N ARG A 71 -2.24 -4.16 18.68
CA ARG A 71 -3.08 -3.42 19.62
C ARG A 71 -4.54 -3.83 19.58
N ARG A 72 -5.10 -4.15 18.42
CA ARG A 72 -6.45 -4.74 18.32
C ARG A 72 -6.55 -6.09 19.02
N MET A 73 -5.46 -6.86 19.04
CA MET A 73 -5.37 -8.16 19.74
C MET A 73 -5.02 -8.02 21.23
N GLY A 74 -4.74 -6.80 21.72
CA GLY A 74 -4.51 -6.53 23.14
C GLY A 74 -3.05 -6.62 23.61
N HIS A 75 -2.08 -6.86 22.72
CA HIS A 75 -0.66 -6.88 23.07
C HIS A 75 -0.13 -5.44 23.21
N GLY A 76 0.81 -5.20 24.14
CA GLY A 76 1.55 -3.94 24.22
C GLY A 76 2.68 -3.90 23.18
N VAL A 77 2.97 -2.71 22.63
CA VAL A 77 3.93 -2.55 21.54
C VAL A 77 4.94 -1.47 21.87
N THR A 78 6.23 -1.73 21.62
CA THR A 78 7.26 -0.68 21.59
C THR A 78 7.83 -0.60 20.17
N VAL A 79 7.66 0.56 19.53
CA VAL A 79 8.19 0.86 18.20
C VAL A 79 9.54 1.54 18.35
N PHE A 80 10.58 0.93 17.76
CA PHE A 80 11.92 1.53 17.65
C PHE A 80 12.10 2.04 16.22
N GLU A 81 12.31 3.33 16.07
CA GLU A 81 12.49 4.00 14.78
C GLU A 81 13.86 4.67 14.74
N SER A 82 14.65 4.39 13.71
CA SER A 82 15.99 4.96 13.54
C SER A 82 15.93 6.43 13.11
N GLN A 83 14.86 6.82 12.43
CA GLN A 83 14.64 8.20 11.99
C GLN A 83 14.03 9.09 13.10
N PRO A 84 14.09 10.42 12.96
CA PRO A 84 13.46 11.34 13.90
C PRO A 84 11.93 11.25 13.97
N GLU A 85 11.27 10.81 12.88
CA GLU A 85 9.82 10.72 12.79
C GLU A 85 9.37 9.36 12.22
N LEU A 86 8.18 8.91 12.63
CA LEU A 86 7.54 7.72 12.10
C LEU A 86 7.05 7.91 10.66
N GLY A 87 6.89 6.81 9.93
CA GLY A 87 6.33 6.78 8.57
C GLY A 87 7.26 6.09 7.56
N GLY A 88 8.52 5.86 7.90
CA GLY A 88 9.50 5.16 7.05
C GLY A 88 9.50 5.70 5.62
N MET A 89 9.53 4.83 4.63
CA MET A 89 9.58 5.25 3.21
C MET A 89 8.36 6.03 2.72
N MET A 90 7.20 6.00 3.39
CA MET A 90 6.11 6.93 3.05
C MET A 90 6.49 8.38 3.35
N ARG A 91 7.27 8.63 4.40
CA ARG A 91 7.75 9.96 4.80
C ARG A 91 9.04 10.34 4.11
N TYR A 92 9.99 9.41 4.01
CA TYR A 92 11.36 9.69 3.58
C TYR A 92 11.65 9.29 2.13
N GLY A 93 10.86 8.40 1.54
CA GLY A 93 11.03 7.94 0.15
C GLY A 93 10.07 8.64 -0.81
N ILE A 94 8.78 8.71 -0.48
CA ILE A 94 7.75 9.20 -1.40
C ILE A 94 7.54 10.72 -1.23
N PRO A 95 7.54 11.52 -2.31
CA PRO A 95 7.37 12.97 -2.24
C PRO A 95 6.09 13.43 -1.51
N ASN A 96 6.16 14.57 -0.82
CA ASN A 96 5.04 15.11 -0.05
C ASN A 96 3.79 15.42 -0.90
N TYR A 97 3.94 15.80 -2.17
CA TYR A 97 2.79 16.06 -3.06
C TYR A 97 2.01 14.78 -3.42
N ARG A 98 2.58 13.58 -3.17
CA ARG A 98 1.88 12.29 -3.29
C ARG A 98 1.37 11.79 -1.94
N ILE A 99 2.15 12.00 -0.87
CA ILE A 99 1.81 11.63 0.51
C ILE A 99 1.92 12.87 1.40
N PRO A 100 0.81 13.61 1.60
CA PRO A 100 0.79 14.79 2.46
C PRO A 100 1.22 14.46 3.89
N ARG A 101 2.22 15.19 4.42
CA ARG A 101 2.83 14.88 5.71
C ARG A 101 1.87 15.04 6.89
N ASP A 102 0.93 15.97 6.80
CA ASP A 102 -0.11 16.20 7.80
C ASP A 102 -1.09 15.02 7.87
N LYS A 103 -1.54 14.52 6.71
CA LYS A 103 -2.44 13.36 6.64
C LYS A 103 -1.75 12.07 7.08
N LEU A 104 -0.50 11.86 6.67
CA LEU A 104 0.32 10.74 7.14
C LEU A 104 0.53 10.79 8.67
N ALA A 105 0.89 11.95 9.21
CA ALA A 105 1.08 12.13 10.64
C ALA A 105 -0.22 11.86 11.41
N GLY A 106 -1.36 12.31 10.89
CA GLY A 106 -2.68 12.05 11.47
C GLY A 106 -3.01 10.55 11.53
N GLU A 107 -2.79 9.79 10.45
CA GLU A 107 -3.02 8.33 10.44
C GLU A 107 -2.09 7.59 11.41
N ILE A 108 -0.81 7.99 11.48
CA ILE A 108 0.15 7.44 12.45
C ILE A 108 -0.32 7.73 13.88
N GLN A 109 -0.76 8.96 14.15
CA GLN A 109 -1.20 9.35 15.49
C GLN A 109 -2.43 8.56 15.94
N ARG A 110 -3.39 8.29 15.05
CA ARG A 110 -4.55 7.45 15.36
C ARG A 110 -4.14 6.04 15.83
N ILE A 111 -3.05 5.50 15.29
CA ILE A 111 -2.51 4.21 15.74
C ILE A 111 -1.85 4.37 17.11
N VAL A 112 -0.96 5.36 17.29
CA VAL A 112 -0.29 5.62 18.58
C VAL A 112 -1.31 5.86 19.71
N ASP A 113 -2.42 6.53 19.42
CA ASP A 113 -3.50 6.85 20.36
C ASP A 113 -4.30 5.63 20.86
N MET A 114 -4.04 4.42 20.34
CA MET A 114 -4.67 3.18 20.82
C MET A 114 -4.23 2.77 22.24
N GLY A 115 -3.26 3.49 22.85
CA GLY A 115 -2.71 3.21 24.17
C GLY A 115 -1.77 1.99 24.17
N ASP A 116 -0.95 1.82 25.21
CA ASP A 116 0.07 0.76 25.32
C ASP A 116 0.98 0.62 24.08
N ILE A 117 1.20 1.75 23.37
CA ILE A 117 2.23 1.90 22.35
C ILE A 117 3.27 2.89 22.88
N GLU A 118 4.51 2.43 23.01
CA GLU A 118 5.67 3.28 23.26
C GLU A 118 6.41 3.51 21.95
N VAL A 119 6.79 4.75 21.66
CA VAL A 119 7.56 5.11 20.46
C VAL A 119 8.92 5.65 20.87
N ARG A 120 9.98 5.05 20.33
CA ARG A 120 11.37 5.48 20.50
C ARG A 120 11.96 5.83 19.14
N THR A 121 11.91 7.11 18.78
CA THR A 121 12.53 7.65 17.57
C THR A 121 14.03 7.86 17.78
N SER A 122 14.76 8.07 16.68
CA SER A 122 16.23 8.23 16.69
C SER A 122 16.94 7.14 17.48
N THR A 123 16.40 5.91 17.43
CA THR A 123 16.91 4.74 18.16
C THR A 123 17.12 3.61 17.17
N ARG A 124 18.38 3.32 16.83
CA ARG A 124 18.75 2.26 15.88
C ARG A 124 19.07 0.96 16.62
N VAL A 125 18.24 -0.06 16.39
CA VAL A 125 18.52 -1.42 16.90
C VAL A 125 19.70 -2.03 16.15
N GLY A 126 20.64 -2.59 16.88
CA GLY A 126 21.96 -3.00 16.39
C GLY A 126 23.09 -2.06 16.83
N ASP A 127 22.76 -0.80 17.17
CA ASP A 127 23.72 0.20 17.66
C ASP A 127 23.34 0.72 19.05
N ASP A 128 22.17 1.37 19.18
CA ASP A 128 21.70 2.00 20.42
C ASP A 128 21.04 0.99 21.38
N VAL A 129 20.47 -0.09 20.83
CA VAL A 129 19.80 -1.18 21.55
C VAL A 129 20.20 -2.49 20.90
N THR A 130 20.65 -3.48 21.67
CA THR A 130 21.11 -4.75 21.09
C THR A 130 19.96 -5.73 20.87
N VAL A 131 20.18 -6.72 20.00
CA VAL A 131 19.19 -7.78 19.74
C VAL A 131 18.93 -8.61 21.02
N GLU A 132 19.97 -8.85 21.81
CA GLU A 132 19.89 -9.62 23.06
C GLU A 132 19.06 -8.90 24.12
N GLU A 133 19.14 -7.57 24.18
CA GLU A 133 18.29 -6.76 25.07
C GLU A 133 16.81 -6.91 24.66
N LEU A 134 16.51 -6.87 23.37
CA LEU A 134 15.15 -7.08 22.87
C LEU A 134 14.64 -8.50 23.18
N GLU A 135 15.46 -9.52 22.96
CA GLU A 135 15.11 -10.93 23.21
C GLU A 135 14.79 -11.19 24.70
N LYS A 136 15.42 -10.42 25.59
CA LYS A 136 15.21 -10.47 27.04
C LYS A 136 13.95 -9.71 27.48
N ASP A 137 13.74 -8.51 26.94
CA ASP A 137 12.73 -7.59 27.46
C ASP A 137 11.35 -7.75 26.79
N PHE A 138 11.30 -8.41 25.63
CA PHE A 138 10.07 -8.61 24.85
C PHE A 138 9.73 -10.09 24.65
N ASP A 139 8.43 -10.37 24.54
CA ASP A 139 7.93 -11.72 24.28
C ASP A 139 8.13 -12.11 22.81
N ALA A 140 8.05 -11.15 21.88
CA ALA A 140 8.28 -11.31 20.45
C ALA A 140 8.88 -10.03 19.82
N ILE A 141 9.54 -10.19 18.67
CA ILE A 141 10.21 -9.10 17.92
C ILE A 141 9.76 -9.16 16.46
N LEU A 142 9.34 -8.02 15.91
CA LEU A 142 9.04 -7.85 14.49
C LEU A 142 10.08 -6.94 13.82
N TRP A 143 10.78 -7.47 12.82
CA TRP A 143 11.70 -6.73 11.96
C TRP A 143 10.95 -6.11 10.78
N ALA A 144 10.74 -4.80 10.83
CA ALA A 144 10.08 -3.99 9.81
C ALA A 144 10.99 -2.83 9.35
N VAL A 145 12.31 -3.08 9.32
CA VAL A 145 13.34 -2.05 9.10
C VAL A 145 13.32 -1.46 7.68
N GLY A 146 12.66 -2.10 6.71
CA GLY A 146 12.57 -1.63 5.34
C GLY A 146 13.90 -1.65 4.57
N CYS A 147 13.93 -1.03 3.39
CA CYS A 147 15.12 -0.94 2.55
C CYS A 147 15.57 0.52 2.39
N TRP A 148 16.70 0.89 2.98
CA TRP A 148 17.20 2.27 3.04
C TRP A 148 18.43 2.54 2.17
N THR A 149 18.98 1.51 1.54
CA THR A 149 20.14 1.65 0.65
C THR A 149 19.69 1.51 -0.81
N GLY A 150 20.31 2.28 -1.71
CA GLY A 150 20.07 2.21 -3.15
C GLY A 150 21.25 1.56 -3.89
N ARG A 151 20.97 0.85 -4.97
CA ARG A 151 22.01 0.19 -5.78
C ARG A 151 22.64 1.17 -6.77
N GLY A 152 23.97 1.18 -6.83
CA GLY A 152 24.72 1.91 -7.85
C GLY A 152 24.62 1.25 -9.23
N LEU A 153 24.95 1.99 -10.29
CA LEU A 153 25.02 1.41 -11.63
C LEU A 153 26.22 0.46 -11.73
N PRO A 154 26.03 -0.75 -12.27
CA PRO A 154 27.12 -1.72 -12.43
C PRO A 154 27.93 -1.44 -13.70
N VAL A 155 28.46 -0.22 -13.84
CA VAL A 155 29.21 0.24 -15.02
C VAL A 155 30.51 0.93 -14.62
N PRO A 156 31.54 0.93 -15.49
CA PRO A 156 32.77 1.69 -15.24
C PRO A 156 32.48 3.18 -15.00
N GLY A 157 33.28 3.81 -14.13
CA GLY A 157 33.16 5.22 -13.79
C GLY A 157 32.05 5.56 -12.78
N TRP A 158 31.24 4.60 -12.32
CA TRP A 158 30.26 4.86 -11.27
C TRP A 158 30.91 5.06 -9.90
N GLU A 159 31.78 4.13 -9.51
CA GLU A 159 32.40 4.14 -8.18
C GLU A 159 33.32 5.35 -7.99
N ASN A 160 33.26 5.96 -6.80
CA ASN A 160 34.03 7.14 -6.41
C ASN A 160 33.74 8.43 -7.22
N THR A 161 32.67 8.44 -8.01
CA THR A 161 32.21 9.63 -8.74
C THR A 161 31.18 10.39 -7.91
N PRO A 162 31.47 11.60 -7.40
CA PRO A 162 30.66 12.23 -6.35
C PRO A 162 29.22 12.54 -6.76
N ASN A 163 28.98 12.92 -8.01
CA ASN A 163 27.65 13.26 -8.54
C ASN A 163 26.91 12.05 -9.16
N CYS A 164 27.39 10.83 -8.88
CA CYS A 164 26.64 9.59 -9.09
C CYS A 164 26.00 9.17 -7.76
N VAL A 165 24.67 9.27 -7.67
CA VAL A 165 23.93 9.06 -6.42
C VAL A 165 22.80 8.05 -6.60
N SER A 166 22.35 7.42 -5.51
CA SER A 166 21.17 6.55 -5.58
C SER A 166 19.87 7.36 -5.48
N GLY A 167 18.80 6.86 -6.10
CA GLY A 167 17.47 7.45 -6.02
C GLY A 167 16.93 7.48 -4.59
N VAL A 168 17.23 6.45 -3.78
CA VAL A 168 16.86 6.42 -2.36
C VAL A 168 17.50 7.58 -1.59
N ALA A 169 18.81 7.81 -1.78
CA ALA A 169 19.51 8.91 -1.11
C ALA A 169 19.02 10.28 -1.61
N PHE A 170 18.78 10.41 -2.92
CA PHE A 170 18.25 11.64 -3.54
C PHE A 170 16.88 12.01 -2.95
N LEU A 171 15.94 11.08 -2.95
CA LEU A 171 14.59 11.31 -2.44
C LEU A 171 14.58 11.52 -0.92
N LYS A 172 15.43 10.82 -0.16
CA LYS A 172 15.59 11.07 1.28
C LYS A 172 16.03 12.50 1.55
N ALA A 173 17.05 12.99 0.83
CA ALA A 173 17.55 14.36 0.98
C ALA A 173 16.50 15.42 0.62
N PHE A 174 15.69 15.16 -0.41
CA PHE A 174 14.55 16.00 -0.76
C PHE A 174 13.48 16.00 0.34
N ASN A 175 13.04 14.82 0.78
CA ASN A 175 11.95 14.67 1.74
C ASN A 175 12.30 15.17 3.14
N GLU A 176 13.59 15.19 3.50
CA GLU A 176 14.09 15.84 4.72
C GLU A 176 14.19 17.37 4.59
N GLY A 177 13.87 17.93 3.42
CA GLY A 177 13.92 19.37 3.14
C GLY A 177 15.34 19.93 3.00
N ARG A 178 16.36 19.05 2.96
CA ARG A 178 17.76 19.45 2.83
C ARG A 178 18.10 19.82 1.38
N MET A 179 17.52 19.10 0.42
CA MET A 179 17.73 19.36 -1.01
C MET A 179 16.65 20.30 -1.56
N LYS A 180 17.05 21.53 -1.94
CA LYS A 180 16.15 22.57 -2.48
C LYS A 180 16.36 22.94 -3.94
N VAL A 181 17.44 22.44 -4.54
CA VAL A 181 17.79 22.59 -5.96
C VAL A 181 18.56 21.33 -6.37
N THR A 182 18.59 21.04 -7.66
CA THR A 182 19.32 19.93 -8.30
C THR A 182 20.34 20.46 -9.31
N ALA A 183 20.96 19.57 -10.07
CA ALA A 183 21.91 19.90 -11.12
C ALA A 183 21.20 20.37 -12.41
N SER A 184 21.92 21.07 -13.29
CA SER A 184 21.34 21.59 -14.53
C SER A 184 20.88 20.47 -15.46
N LYS A 185 21.71 19.43 -15.63
CA LYS A 185 21.37 18.22 -16.41
C LYS A 185 21.36 16.99 -15.51
N VAL A 186 20.19 16.37 -15.34
CA VAL A 186 20.01 15.17 -14.52
C VAL A 186 19.64 13.99 -15.40
N VAL A 187 20.40 12.90 -15.29
CA VAL A 187 20.05 11.62 -15.92
C VAL A 187 19.71 10.61 -14.84
N CYS A 188 18.46 10.11 -14.84
CA CYS A 188 18.01 9.03 -13.98
C CYS A 188 17.96 7.71 -14.75
N VAL A 189 18.41 6.62 -14.12
CA VAL A 189 18.34 5.27 -14.68
C VAL A 189 17.39 4.43 -13.84
N GLY A 190 16.28 3.97 -14.44
CA GLY A 190 15.27 3.15 -13.79
C GLY A 190 13.96 3.07 -14.59
N GLY A 191 13.05 2.19 -14.16
CA GLY A 191 11.76 2.00 -14.82
C GLY A 191 10.57 1.85 -13.87
N GLY A 192 10.76 2.14 -12.58
CA GLY A 192 9.73 2.02 -11.53
C GLY A 192 9.37 3.35 -10.89
N ASP A 193 8.47 3.33 -9.91
CA ASP A 193 7.93 4.54 -9.28
C ASP A 193 9.03 5.42 -8.67
N THR A 194 10.07 4.81 -8.06
CA THR A 194 11.22 5.55 -7.53
C THR A 194 11.92 6.40 -8.60
N SER A 195 12.07 5.88 -9.82
CA SER A 195 12.70 6.66 -10.89
C SER A 195 11.81 7.80 -11.39
N ILE A 196 10.48 7.60 -11.39
CA ILE A 196 9.52 8.65 -11.75
C ILE A 196 9.49 9.76 -10.69
N ASP A 197 9.51 9.40 -9.41
CA ASP A 197 9.60 10.37 -8.32
C ASP A 197 10.91 11.17 -8.40
N VAL A 198 12.06 10.53 -8.66
CA VAL A 198 13.35 11.22 -8.83
C VAL A 198 13.28 12.27 -9.93
N VAL A 199 12.79 11.91 -11.12
CA VAL A 199 12.80 12.85 -12.26
C VAL A 199 11.77 13.97 -12.08
N SER A 200 10.60 13.68 -11.51
CA SER A 200 9.57 14.68 -11.22
C SER A 200 10.06 15.67 -10.15
N VAL A 201 10.69 15.16 -9.08
CA VAL A 201 11.32 16.02 -8.06
C VAL A 201 12.45 16.84 -8.65
N ALA A 202 13.33 16.27 -9.48
CA ALA A 202 14.40 17.02 -10.14
C ALA A 202 13.86 18.16 -11.01
N ARG A 203 12.78 17.91 -11.78
CA ARG A 203 12.11 18.94 -12.59
C ARG A 203 11.48 20.04 -11.74
N ARG A 204 10.81 19.67 -10.64
CA ARG A 204 10.16 20.62 -9.71
C ARG A 204 11.17 21.43 -8.89
N LEU A 205 12.32 20.88 -8.55
CA LEU A 205 13.38 21.60 -7.83
C LEU A 205 14.11 22.61 -8.73
N GLY A 206 14.41 22.24 -9.97
CA GLY A 206 15.25 23.07 -10.85
C GLY A 206 16.70 23.17 -10.38
N HIS A 207 17.48 24.08 -10.96
CA HIS A 207 18.91 24.28 -10.68
C HIS A 207 19.24 25.78 -10.56
N ILE A 208 20.48 26.11 -10.16
CA ILE A 208 21.00 27.49 -10.19
C ILE A 208 22.23 27.59 -11.10
N GLU A 209 22.35 28.66 -11.88
CA GLU A 209 23.45 28.85 -12.85
C GLU A 209 24.83 28.93 -12.19
N GLN A 210 24.92 29.59 -11.03
CA GLN A 210 26.18 29.75 -10.29
C GLN A 210 26.08 29.01 -8.96
N THR A 211 26.47 27.73 -8.97
CA THR A 211 26.65 26.97 -7.73
C THR A 211 28.02 27.30 -7.15
N ASN A 212 28.05 27.81 -5.92
CA ASN A 212 29.25 27.69 -5.10
C ASN A 212 29.53 26.18 -4.95
N PRO A 213 30.79 25.70 -5.05
CA PRO A 213 31.09 24.28 -4.88
C PRO A 213 30.51 23.64 -3.59
N THR A 214 30.24 24.43 -2.55
CA THR A 214 29.59 23.98 -1.31
C THR A 214 28.08 23.73 -1.44
N ASP A 215 27.44 24.32 -2.44
CA ASP A 215 25.99 24.26 -2.66
C ASP A 215 25.62 23.21 -3.72
N ARG A 216 26.57 22.30 -4.01
CA ARG A 216 26.36 21.27 -5.01
C ARG A 216 25.39 20.20 -4.48
N PRO A 217 24.39 19.78 -5.26
CA PRO A 217 23.34 18.90 -4.76
C PRO A 217 23.84 17.54 -4.27
N GLU A 218 24.88 16.96 -4.88
CA GLU A 218 25.42 15.68 -4.42
C GLU A 218 26.04 15.73 -3.03
N LEU A 219 26.54 16.89 -2.58
CA LEU A 219 27.01 17.06 -1.20
C LEU A 219 25.85 16.95 -0.22
N VAL A 220 24.67 17.49 -0.56
CA VAL A 220 23.46 17.30 0.24
C VAL A 220 23.00 15.84 0.21
N VAL A 221 23.10 15.16 -0.93
CA VAL A 221 22.67 13.75 -1.02
C VAL A 221 23.59 12.82 -0.21
N GLN A 222 24.89 13.09 -0.18
CA GLN A 222 25.89 12.23 0.48
C GLN A 222 26.15 12.59 1.94
N ASP A 223 26.11 13.88 2.29
CA ASP A 223 26.38 14.36 3.64
C ASP A 223 25.07 14.74 4.36
N GLY A 224 24.74 13.97 5.39
CA GLY A 224 23.53 14.18 6.19
C GLY A 224 23.49 15.53 6.94
N PHE A 225 24.59 16.26 7.03
CA PHE A 225 24.67 17.56 7.71
C PHE A 225 24.61 18.77 6.77
N VAL A 226 24.69 18.55 5.45
CA VAL A 226 24.63 19.63 4.45
C VAL A 226 23.19 19.80 3.97
N ALA A 227 22.75 21.06 3.88
CA ALA A 227 21.43 21.44 3.38
C ALA A 227 21.52 22.75 2.59
N HIS A 228 20.71 22.89 1.54
CA HIS A 228 20.61 24.13 0.77
C HIS A 228 19.88 25.21 1.59
N ASP A 229 20.36 26.45 1.51
CA ASP A 229 19.67 27.61 2.08
C ASP A 229 18.35 27.87 1.32
N SER A 230 17.30 28.26 2.06
CA SER A 230 16.03 28.74 1.49
C SER A 230 16.18 29.90 0.51
N ALA A 231 17.20 30.75 0.67
CA ALA A 231 17.45 31.86 -0.25
C ALA A 231 17.82 31.40 -1.67
N ILE A 232 18.32 30.16 -1.82
CA ILE A 232 18.77 29.58 -3.10
C ILE A 232 17.58 29.28 -4.02
N THR A 233 16.42 28.93 -3.47
CA THR A 233 15.24 28.54 -4.26
C THR A 233 14.69 29.70 -5.10
N ALA A 234 14.85 30.95 -4.65
CA ALA A 234 14.35 32.12 -5.38
C ALA A 234 15.08 32.37 -6.71
N ALA A 235 16.27 31.79 -6.89
CA ALA A 235 17.08 31.91 -8.10
C ALA A 235 17.03 30.64 -8.98
N ALA A 236 16.16 29.68 -8.65
CA ALA A 236 16.08 28.41 -9.37
C ALA A 236 15.55 28.61 -10.80
N GLN A 237 16.08 27.84 -11.73
CA GLN A 237 15.68 27.73 -13.12
C GLN A 237 15.35 26.26 -13.46
N GLY A 238 14.62 26.00 -14.52
CA GLY A 238 14.28 24.62 -14.93
C GLY A 238 15.53 23.76 -15.16
N ALA A 239 15.49 22.50 -14.72
CA ALA A 239 16.55 21.52 -14.99
C ALA A 239 16.19 20.67 -16.22
N GLU A 240 17.17 20.31 -17.05
CA GLU A 240 17.00 19.31 -18.11
C GLU A 240 17.08 17.92 -17.47
N VAL A 241 15.99 17.15 -17.53
CA VAL A 241 15.89 15.87 -16.85
C VAL A 241 15.54 14.77 -17.85
N THR A 242 16.39 13.74 -17.88
CA THR A 242 16.19 12.56 -18.72
C THR A 242 16.05 11.31 -17.86
N LEU A 243 14.99 10.55 -18.06
CA LEU A 243 14.84 9.19 -17.57
C LEU A 243 15.28 8.20 -18.64
N THR A 244 16.06 7.20 -18.24
CA THR A 244 16.45 6.07 -19.08
C THR A 244 15.90 4.77 -18.51
N SER A 245 15.28 3.95 -19.37
CA SER A 245 14.70 2.66 -18.99
C SER A 245 15.19 1.53 -19.91
N LEU A 246 15.47 0.37 -19.32
CA LEU A 246 15.77 -0.87 -20.05
C LEU A 246 14.59 -1.36 -20.88
N PHE A 247 13.38 -1.14 -20.37
CA PHE A 247 12.15 -1.62 -20.97
C PHE A 247 11.46 -0.51 -21.75
N PRO A 248 10.76 -0.84 -22.86
CA PRO A 248 9.84 0.08 -23.52
C PRO A 248 8.86 0.70 -22.53
N LYS A 249 8.40 1.94 -22.78
CA LYS A 249 7.50 2.69 -21.91
C LYS A 249 6.25 1.89 -21.48
N GLU A 250 5.64 1.17 -22.42
CA GLU A 250 4.49 0.29 -22.19
C GLU A 250 4.76 -0.89 -21.24
N ASN A 251 6.03 -1.23 -21.00
CA ASN A 251 6.48 -2.32 -20.12
C ASN A 251 7.22 -1.81 -18.88
N MET A 252 7.20 -0.49 -18.62
CA MET A 252 7.72 0.06 -17.37
C MET A 252 6.90 -0.47 -16.19
N THR A 253 7.56 -0.67 -15.04
CA THR A 253 6.88 -1.11 -13.82
C THR A 253 6.19 0.04 -13.09
N ALA A 254 6.52 1.29 -13.46
CA ALA A 254 5.87 2.48 -12.92
C ALA A 254 4.42 2.57 -13.40
N ALA A 255 3.56 3.18 -12.59
CA ALA A 255 2.16 3.38 -12.98
C ALA A 255 2.04 4.32 -14.20
N GLU A 256 1.22 3.95 -15.18
CA GLU A 256 1.11 4.64 -16.49
C GLU A 256 0.79 6.13 -16.35
N HIS A 257 -0.12 6.48 -15.44
CA HIS A 257 -0.49 7.87 -15.18
C HIS A 257 0.68 8.70 -14.61
N GLU A 258 1.60 8.09 -13.84
CA GLU A 258 2.80 8.79 -13.34
C GLU A 258 3.84 9.00 -14.44
N VAL A 259 3.95 8.06 -15.37
CA VAL A 259 4.77 8.24 -16.59
C VAL A 259 4.24 9.39 -17.43
N HIS A 260 2.91 9.49 -17.58
CA HIS A 260 2.28 10.60 -18.31
C HIS A 260 2.55 11.95 -17.64
N ASP A 261 2.37 12.03 -16.32
CA ASP A 261 2.67 13.23 -15.55
C ASP A 261 4.11 13.69 -15.73
N ALA A 262 5.08 12.78 -15.61
CA ALA A 262 6.50 13.13 -15.79
C ALA A 262 6.76 13.73 -17.19
N LEU A 263 6.13 13.17 -18.23
CA LEU A 263 6.19 13.73 -19.59
C LEU A 263 5.52 15.12 -19.67
N HIS A 264 4.38 15.30 -19.01
CA HIS A 264 3.67 16.58 -18.95
C HIS A 264 4.48 17.68 -18.24
N GLU A 265 5.24 17.31 -17.21
CA GLU A 265 6.19 18.14 -16.47
C GLU A 265 7.49 18.45 -17.27
N GLY A 266 7.63 17.86 -18.47
CA GLY A 266 8.77 18.10 -19.38
C GLY A 266 9.98 17.21 -19.14
N VAL A 267 9.81 16.03 -18.53
CA VAL A 267 10.85 15.00 -18.48
C VAL A 267 11.01 14.34 -19.85
N THR A 268 12.25 14.13 -20.29
CA THR A 268 12.54 13.29 -21.46
C THR A 268 12.65 11.83 -21.03
N ILE A 269 11.92 10.91 -21.67
CA ILE A 269 12.02 9.46 -21.40
C ILE A 269 12.61 8.74 -22.61
N LEU A 270 13.78 8.14 -22.42
CA LEU A 270 14.47 7.25 -23.36
C LEU A 270 14.30 5.81 -22.88
N ASP A 271 13.61 4.99 -23.64
CA ASP A 271 13.31 3.60 -23.33
C ASP A 271 14.04 2.62 -24.26
N GLY A 272 14.16 1.37 -23.84
CA GLY A 272 14.93 0.35 -24.59
C GLY A 272 16.43 0.65 -24.65
N VAL A 273 16.96 1.37 -23.66
CA VAL A 273 18.38 1.75 -23.57
C VAL A 273 18.98 1.30 -22.24
N MET A 274 20.28 1.01 -22.24
CA MET A 274 21.03 0.63 -21.04
C MET A 274 22.27 1.50 -20.86
N PRO A 275 22.69 1.76 -19.60
CA PRO A 275 23.96 2.39 -19.32
C PRO A 275 25.13 1.47 -19.70
N VAL A 276 26.18 2.06 -20.25
CA VAL A 276 27.42 1.37 -20.65
C VAL A 276 28.60 1.82 -19.78
N GLU A 277 28.73 3.13 -19.57
CA GLU A 277 29.86 3.74 -18.85
C GLU A 277 29.48 5.15 -18.39
N VAL A 278 29.96 5.56 -17.21
CA VAL A 278 29.90 6.96 -16.76
C VAL A 278 31.14 7.69 -17.29
N ILE A 279 30.93 8.81 -17.98
CA ILE A 279 32.01 9.66 -18.48
C ILE A 279 32.46 10.60 -17.36
N VAL A 280 33.65 10.36 -16.84
CA VAL A 280 34.23 11.13 -15.72
C VAL A 280 35.21 12.18 -16.25
N GLY A 281 35.03 13.43 -15.83
CA GLY A 281 35.92 14.54 -16.16
C GLY A 281 37.18 14.60 -15.30
N ASP A 282 38.06 15.54 -15.60
CA ASP A 282 39.37 15.70 -14.93
C ASP A 282 39.26 16.00 -13.43
N ASP A 283 38.11 16.54 -12.97
CA ASP A 283 37.84 16.83 -11.57
C ASP A 283 37.19 15.65 -10.81
N GLY A 284 37.09 14.48 -11.46
CA GLY A 284 36.53 13.26 -10.88
C GLY A 284 35.00 13.21 -10.87
N ARG A 285 34.31 14.17 -11.50
CA ARG A 285 32.84 14.18 -11.59
C ARG A 285 32.34 13.58 -12.89
N ALA A 286 31.13 13.03 -12.86
CA ALA A 286 30.40 12.68 -14.07
C ALA A 286 30.12 13.95 -14.89
N THR A 287 30.36 13.86 -16.19
CA THR A 287 30.02 14.87 -17.21
C THR A 287 29.01 14.31 -18.24
N GLY A 288 28.78 13.00 -18.20
CA GLY A 288 27.77 12.35 -19.01
C GLY A 288 27.63 10.85 -18.72
N LEU A 289 26.58 10.25 -19.26
CA LEU A 289 26.31 8.83 -19.23
C LEU A 289 26.33 8.28 -20.66
N LYS A 290 27.24 7.36 -20.95
CA LYS A 290 27.22 6.60 -22.20
C LYS A 290 26.13 5.54 -22.11
N ILE A 291 25.19 5.58 -23.05
CA ILE A 291 24.10 4.62 -23.18
C ILE A 291 24.16 3.94 -24.54
N ALA A 292 23.53 2.78 -24.67
CA ALA A 292 23.29 2.10 -25.93
C ALA A 292 21.85 1.57 -25.96
N GLN A 293 21.30 1.35 -27.15
CA GLN A 293 20.08 0.54 -27.27
C GLN A 293 20.37 -0.84 -26.70
N CYS A 294 19.39 -1.46 -26.04
CA CYS A 294 19.54 -2.80 -25.48
C CYS A 294 18.48 -3.77 -26.00
N LYS A 295 18.86 -5.04 -26.05
CA LYS A 295 17.95 -6.17 -26.27
C LYS A 295 17.94 -7.06 -25.04
N MET A 296 16.83 -7.73 -24.79
CA MET A 296 16.74 -8.71 -23.72
C MET A 296 17.14 -10.09 -24.27
N GLU A 297 18.27 -10.62 -23.80
CA GLU A 297 18.78 -11.96 -24.10
C GLU A 297 18.81 -12.77 -22.79
N ASP A 298 18.08 -13.88 -22.73
CA ASP A 298 17.94 -14.73 -21.53
C ASP A 298 17.57 -13.97 -20.24
N GLY A 299 16.72 -12.94 -20.39
CA GLY A 299 16.30 -12.09 -19.27
C GLY A 299 17.34 -11.08 -18.79
N ARG A 300 18.43 -10.88 -19.54
CA ARG A 300 19.46 -9.88 -19.27
C ARG A 300 19.55 -8.87 -20.41
N PRO A 301 19.71 -7.56 -20.10
CA PRO A 301 19.92 -6.56 -21.14
C PRO A 301 21.33 -6.70 -21.73
N THR A 302 21.43 -6.75 -23.06
CA THR A 302 22.69 -6.71 -23.81
C THR A 302 22.71 -5.50 -24.76
N PRO A 303 23.84 -4.76 -24.83
CA PRO A 303 23.92 -3.57 -25.65
C PRO A 303 23.97 -3.92 -27.14
N VAL A 304 23.33 -3.11 -27.97
CA VAL A 304 23.41 -3.18 -29.43
C VAL A 304 24.61 -2.35 -29.89
N GLU A 305 25.65 -3.02 -30.38
CA GLU A 305 26.86 -2.35 -30.87
C GLU A 305 26.55 -1.32 -31.96
N GLY A 306 27.23 -0.18 -31.91
CA GLY A 306 27.08 0.92 -32.88
C GLY A 306 25.92 1.87 -32.60
N THR A 307 25.18 1.65 -31.51
CA THR A 307 24.09 2.54 -31.06
C THR A 307 24.48 3.41 -29.87
N GLU A 308 25.77 3.43 -29.52
CA GLU A 308 26.28 4.15 -28.37
C GLU A 308 26.17 5.67 -28.57
N GLN A 309 25.67 6.35 -27.54
CA GLN A 309 25.62 7.80 -27.47
C GLN A 309 25.92 8.26 -26.04
N VAL A 310 26.39 9.49 -25.90
CA VAL A 310 26.65 10.10 -24.59
C VAL A 310 25.54 11.11 -24.31
N LEU A 311 24.84 10.91 -23.21
CA LEU A 311 23.95 11.92 -22.63
C LEU A 311 24.78 12.82 -21.73
N GLU A 312 24.80 14.12 -21.98
CA GLU A 312 25.43 15.07 -21.06
C GLU A 312 24.68 15.09 -19.72
N ALA A 313 25.41 15.05 -18.61
CA ALA A 313 24.83 14.98 -17.28
C ALA A 313 25.75 15.62 -16.25
N ASP A 314 25.19 16.51 -15.43
CA ASP A 314 25.84 17.09 -14.26
C ASP A 314 25.54 16.30 -12.98
N MET A 315 24.55 15.40 -13.03
CA MET A 315 24.21 14.44 -12.00
C MET A 315 23.60 13.19 -12.63
N ILE A 316 24.03 12.01 -12.15
CA ILE A 316 23.47 10.72 -12.56
C ILE A 316 22.85 10.05 -11.34
N VAL A 317 21.57 9.67 -11.45
CA VAL A 317 20.81 9.07 -10.35
C VAL A 317 20.44 7.63 -10.70
N SER A 318 20.86 6.66 -9.88
CA SER A 318 20.53 5.25 -10.05
C SER A 318 19.31 4.87 -9.23
N ALA A 319 18.25 4.43 -9.90
CA ALA A 319 16.99 3.98 -9.31
C ALA A 319 16.67 2.52 -9.72
N ILE A 320 17.71 1.67 -9.76
CA ILE A 320 17.61 0.28 -10.26
C ILE A 320 17.38 -0.77 -9.16
N GLY A 321 17.15 -0.35 -7.91
CA GLY A 321 16.84 -1.24 -6.81
C GLY A 321 17.30 -0.72 -5.45
N GLN A 322 16.79 -1.37 -4.41
CA GLN A 322 17.02 -1.01 -3.01
C GLN A 322 17.36 -2.25 -2.16
N GLY A 323 17.93 -2.02 -0.98
CA GLY A 323 18.29 -3.04 0.00
C GLY A 323 18.19 -2.53 1.43
N GLY A 324 18.22 -3.45 2.39
CA GLY A 324 18.30 -3.13 3.82
C GLY A 324 19.64 -2.49 4.19
N ASP A 325 19.63 -1.65 5.22
CA ASP A 325 20.82 -1.39 6.02
C ASP A 325 20.76 -2.33 7.24
N LEU A 326 21.61 -3.35 7.23
CA LEU A 326 21.66 -4.40 8.26
C LEU A 326 22.93 -4.32 9.12
N SER A 327 23.63 -3.18 9.13
CA SER A 327 24.74 -2.98 10.07
C SER A 327 24.24 -3.14 11.52
N GLY A 328 24.94 -3.94 12.33
CA GLY A 328 24.51 -4.31 13.69
C GLY A 328 23.43 -5.40 13.74
N LEU A 329 22.94 -5.86 12.59
CA LEU A 329 21.95 -6.93 12.42
C LEU A 329 22.44 -8.01 11.45
N GLU A 330 23.76 -8.17 11.30
CA GLU A 330 24.39 -9.03 10.29
C GLU A 330 23.91 -10.48 10.38
N VAL A 331 23.53 -10.93 11.58
CA VAL A 331 23.00 -12.27 11.82
C VAL A 331 21.65 -12.54 11.17
N LEU A 332 20.94 -11.51 10.71
CA LEU A 332 19.65 -11.61 10.02
C LEU A 332 19.80 -11.49 8.49
N ASP A 333 20.98 -11.08 7.99
CA ASP A 333 21.22 -10.91 6.55
C ASP A 333 21.29 -12.27 5.84
N ASN A 334 20.49 -12.41 4.78
CA ASN A 334 20.54 -13.59 3.90
C ASN A 334 21.64 -13.52 2.82
N GLY A 335 22.56 -12.56 2.92
CA GLY A 335 23.64 -12.31 1.97
C GLY A 335 23.23 -11.47 0.76
N ARG A 336 22.00 -10.93 0.77
CA ARG A 336 21.47 -10.02 -0.27
C ARG A 336 21.02 -8.68 0.31
N GLY A 337 21.35 -8.39 1.57
CA GLY A 337 20.87 -7.20 2.28
C GLY A 337 19.39 -7.27 2.60
N LEU A 338 18.87 -8.49 2.84
CA LEU A 338 17.45 -8.78 3.09
C LEU A 338 17.33 -9.86 4.18
N ILE A 339 16.15 -9.97 4.80
CA ILE A 339 15.87 -10.97 5.84
C ILE A 339 14.95 -12.06 5.27
N ASN A 340 15.27 -13.33 5.56
CA ASN A 340 14.42 -14.46 5.16
C ASN A 340 13.17 -14.57 6.05
N ALA A 341 12.07 -14.99 5.44
CA ALA A 341 10.79 -15.23 6.09
C ALA A 341 10.23 -16.59 5.67
N ASP A 342 9.61 -17.32 6.59
CA ASP A 342 8.79 -18.48 6.25
C ASP A 342 7.37 -18.06 5.80
N SER A 343 6.46 -19.04 5.62
CA SER A 343 5.07 -18.76 5.21
C SER A 343 4.23 -18.02 6.26
N PHE A 344 4.72 -17.93 7.49
CA PHE A 344 4.08 -17.25 8.62
C PHE A 344 4.78 -15.94 8.98
N TYR A 345 5.72 -15.49 8.13
CA TYR A 345 6.56 -14.32 8.37
C TYR A 345 7.43 -14.44 9.62
N GLN A 346 7.71 -15.68 10.07
CA GLN A 346 8.70 -15.96 11.10
C GLN A 346 10.09 -16.02 10.46
N VAL A 347 11.10 -15.50 11.15
CA VAL A 347 12.49 -15.62 10.73
C VAL A 347 12.93 -17.07 10.98
N PRO A 348 13.46 -17.79 9.96
CA PRO A 348 13.89 -19.16 10.12
C PRO A 348 14.86 -19.35 11.29
N ASP A 349 14.70 -20.45 12.02
CA ASP A 349 15.51 -20.84 13.18
C ASP A 349 15.48 -19.86 14.38
N ARG A 350 14.55 -18.88 14.38
CA ARG A 350 14.42 -17.86 15.44
C ARG A 350 12.97 -17.69 15.89
N ALA A 351 12.54 -18.52 16.85
CA ALA A 351 11.13 -18.62 17.27
C ALA A 351 10.48 -17.28 17.71
N LYS A 352 11.24 -16.38 18.36
CA LYS A 352 10.71 -15.07 18.81
C LYS A 352 10.71 -13.98 17.72
N HIS A 353 11.31 -14.24 16.55
CA HIS A 353 11.59 -13.21 15.54
C HIS A 353 10.66 -13.38 14.34
N PHE A 354 9.99 -12.30 13.99
CA PHE A 354 9.11 -12.18 12.84
C PHE A 354 9.61 -11.04 11.96
N VAL A 355 9.22 -11.02 10.69
CA VAL A 355 9.71 -10.02 9.73
C VAL A 355 8.60 -9.63 8.76
N ALA A 356 8.49 -8.35 8.40
CA ALA A 356 7.49 -7.88 7.45
C ALA A 356 7.99 -6.68 6.64
N GLY A 357 7.41 -6.49 5.46
CA GLY A 357 7.68 -5.35 4.58
C GLY A 357 8.86 -5.57 3.64
N ASP A 358 9.36 -4.45 3.10
CA ASP A 358 10.34 -4.45 2.02
C ASP A 358 11.66 -5.16 2.35
N ILE A 359 12.01 -5.27 3.64
CA ILE A 359 13.22 -5.97 4.07
C ILE A 359 13.23 -7.47 3.69
N ILE A 360 12.07 -8.06 3.42
CA ILE A 360 11.97 -9.42 2.86
C ILE A 360 12.21 -9.38 1.35
N ARG A 361 11.47 -8.50 0.68
CA ARG A 361 11.51 -8.26 -0.75
C ARG A 361 10.79 -6.94 -1.03
N PRO A 362 11.48 -5.92 -1.57
CA PRO A 362 10.87 -4.65 -1.91
C PRO A 362 9.66 -4.80 -2.83
N HIS A 363 8.53 -4.19 -2.46
CA HIS A 363 7.30 -4.23 -3.24
C HIS A 363 6.43 -2.99 -2.97
N LEU A 364 5.13 -3.11 -3.21
CA LEU A 364 4.12 -2.10 -2.92
C LEU A 364 3.88 -1.94 -1.41
N LEU A 365 3.49 -0.73 -1.01
CA LEU A 365 3.10 -0.41 0.36
C LEU A 365 1.97 -1.32 0.87
N THR A 366 1.00 -1.66 0.01
CA THR A 366 -0.09 -2.60 0.34
C THR A 366 0.44 -3.99 0.66
N THR A 367 1.49 -4.44 -0.03
CA THR A 367 2.15 -5.71 0.29
C THR A 367 2.78 -5.63 1.67
N ALA A 368 3.51 -4.57 1.99
CA ALA A 368 4.11 -4.40 3.32
C ALA A 368 3.08 -4.37 4.46
N ILE A 369 1.95 -3.69 4.26
CA ILE A 369 0.83 -3.64 5.21
C ILE A 369 0.18 -5.03 5.35
N GLY A 370 -0.06 -5.74 4.25
CA GLY A 370 -0.64 -7.09 4.27
C GLY A 370 0.28 -8.11 4.97
N GLN A 371 1.59 -8.06 4.69
CA GLN A 371 2.60 -8.88 5.38
C GLN A 371 2.60 -8.61 6.89
N ALA A 372 2.54 -7.35 7.31
CA ALA A 372 2.47 -6.97 8.71
C ALA A 372 1.20 -7.50 9.40
N SER A 373 0.07 -7.52 8.69
CA SER A 373 -1.17 -8.11 9.19
C SER A 373 -1.00 -9.60 9.47
N VAL A 374 -0.42 -10.35 8.53
CA VAL A 374 -0.16 -11.78 8.70
C VAL A 374 0.86 -12.03 9.80
N ALA A 375 1.94 -11.25 9.86
CA ALA A 375 2.96 -11.37 10.89
C ALA A 375 2.39 -11.10 12.29
N ALA A 376 1.48 -10.13 12.44
CA ALA A 376 0.79 -9.86 13.70
C ALA A 376 -0.09 -11.03 14.15
N ASP A 377 -0.83 -11.66 13.23
CA ASP A 377 -1.59 -12.89 13.52
C ASP A 377 -0.66 -14.00 14.01
N SER A 378 0.46 -14.25 13.30
CA SER A 378 1.46 -15.25 13.68
C SER A 378 2.10 -14.96 15.04
N ILE A 379 2.39 -13.70 15.35
CA ILE A 379 2.89 -13.27 16.66
C ILE A 379 1.85 -13.60 17.74
N ASN A 380 0.57 -13.26 17.52
CA ASN A 380 -0.49 -13.55 18.47
C ASN A 380 -0.68 -15.06 18.69
N GLU A 381 -0.63 -15.88 17.64
CA GLU A 381 -0.65 -17.34 17.75
C GLU A 381 0.53 -17.84 18.60
N PHE A 382 1.75 -17.36 18.31
CA PHE A 382 2.96 -17.70 19.06
C PHE A 382 2.84 -17.32 20.54
N LEU A 383 2.40 -16.10 20.85
CA LEU A 383 2.25 -15.60 22.22
C LEU A 383 1.19 -16.35 23.02
N ASN A 384 0.19 -16.90 22.34
CA ASN A 384 -0.87 -17.72 22.94
C ASN A 384 -0.53 -19.23 22.95
N ASN A 385 0.68 -19.63 22.53
CA ASN A 385 1.09 -21.03 22.36
C ASN A 385 0.14 -21.84 21.45
N GLN A 386 -0.38 -21.21 20.41
CA GLN A 386 -1.21 -21.83 19.39
C GLN A 386 -0.36 -22.29 18.21
N SER A 387 -0.78 -23.37 17.55
CA SER A 387 -0.14 -23.78 16.30
C SER A 387 -0.53 -22.83 15.18
N HIS A 388 0.43 -22.52 14.31
CA HIS A 388 0.17 -21.68 13.15
C HIS A 388 -0.89 -22.30 12.24
N LYS A 389 -1.91 -21.51 11.90
CA LYS A 389 -2.95 -21.93 10.97
C LYS A 389 -2.57 -21.50 9.56
N LYS A 390 -2.70 -22.41 8.60
CA LYS A 390 -2.52 -22.07 7.18
C LYS A 390 -3.60 -21.06 6.78
N ARG A 391 -3.20 -19.86 6.38
CA ARG A 391 -4.10 -18.81 5.89
C ARG A 391 -4.85 -19.30 4.63
N PRO A 392 -6.14 -18.97 4.46
CA PRO A 392 -6.85 -19.18 3.21
C PRO A 392 -6.10 -18.53 2.03
N LYS A 393 -6.22 -19.11 0.83
CA LYS A 393 -5.58 -18.55 -0.38
C LYS A 393 -6.18 -17.19 -0.76
N VAL A 394 -7.43 -16.95 -0.38
CA VAL A 394 -8.15 -15.69 -0.59
C VAL A 394 -8.31 -15.07 0.80
N ASP A 395 -7.51 -14.06 1.05
CA ASP A 395 -7.52 -13.29 2.30
C ASP A 395 -8.32 -12.01 2.10
N VAL A 396 -9.60 -12.18 1.83
CA VAL A 396 -10.55 -11.08 1.77
C VAL A 396 -11.05 -10.78 3.17
N HIS A 397 -11.37 -9.51 3.44
CA HIS A 397 -12.25 -9.21 4.56
C HIS A 397 -13.55 -9.97 4.32
N HIS A 398 -13.74 -11.03 5.10
CA HIS A 398 -14.99 -11.77 5.12
C HIS A 398 -16.02 -10.86 5.79
N PHE A 399 -17.11 -10.57 5.08
CA PHE A 399 -18.33 -10.17 5.79
C PHE A 399 -18.61 -11.28 6.79
N ASP A 400 -18.84 -10.95 8.06
CA ASP A 400 -19.11 -11.93 9.11
C ASP A 400 -20.47 -11.60 9.68
N LEU A 401 -21.49 -12.31 9.19
CA LEU A 401 -22.86 -12.11 9.62
C LEU A 401 -23.03 -12.32 11.14
N ASP A 402 -22.31 -13.25 11.75
CA ASP A 402 -22.39 -13.52 13.19
C ASP A 402 -21.90 -12.31 13.99
N ALA A 403 -20.74 -11.78 13.61
CA ALA A 403 -20.18 -10.58 14.23
C ALA A 403 -21.12 -9.36 14.05
N LYS A 404 -21.77 -9.23 12.88
CA LYS A 404 -22.76 -8.16 12.64
C LYS A 404 -24.06 -8.34 13.42
N LEU A 405 -24.47 -9.57 13.67
CA LEU A 405 -25.61 -9.86 14.54
C LEU A 405 -25.28 -9.55 16.00
N GLU A 406 -24.07 -9.87 16.46
CA GLU A 406 -23.62 -9.51 17.81
C GLU A 406 -23.58 -7.98 18.00
N GLU A 407 -23.01 -7.24 17.04
CA GLU A 407 -22.98 -5.77 17.04
C GLU A 407 -24.40 -5.17 17.16
N ALA A 408 -25.38 -5.76 16.49
CA ALA A 408 -26.78 -5.32 16.51
C ALA A 408 -27.58 -5.83 17.72
N GLY A 409 -26.99 -6.62 18.62
CA GLY A 409 -27.70 -7.25 19.74
C GLY A 409 -28.69 -8.35 19.31
N LEU A 410 -28.43 -8.98 18.16
CA LEU A 410 -29.24 -10.01 17.51
C LEU A 410 -28.55 -11.39 17.50
N THR A 411 -27.60 -11.62 18.40
CA THR A 411 -26.86 -12.89 18.52
C THR A 411 -27.82 -14.09 18.57
N PRO A 412 -27.60 -15.13 17.75
CA PRO A 412 -28.41 -16.34 17.81
C PRO A 412 -28.41 -16.97 19.21
N ALA A 413 -29.58 -17.45 19.64
CA ALA A 413 -29.70 -18.19 20.90
C ALA A 413 -28.98 -19.54 20.84
N ALA A 414 -28.65 -20.12 21.99
CA ALA A 414 -28.14 -21.49 22.04
C ALA A 414 -29.23 -22.48 21.57
N PHE A 415 -28.84 -23.46 20.76
CA PHE A 415 -29.73 -24.54 20.35
C PHE A 415 -29.72 -25.67 21.39
N ASP A 416 -30.89 -26.00 21.95
CA ASP A 416 -31.09 -27.21 22.76
C ASP A 416 -32.12 -28.13 22.09
N VAL A 417 -31.67 -29.34 21.73
CA VAL A 417 -32.51 -30.36 21.09
C VAL A 417 -33.61 -30.87 22.03
N ALA A 418 -33.41 -30.81 23.35
CA ALA A 418 -34.38 -31.27 24.33
C ALA A 418 -35.54 -30.30 24.53
N GLU A 419 -35.35 -29.02 24.20
CA GLU A 419 -36.37 -27.97 24.34
C GLU A 419 -37.30 -27.88 23.11
N ARG A 420 -36.98 -28.59 22.01
CA ARG A 420 -37.82 -28.62 20.81
C ARG A 420 -38.54 -29.96 20.63
N GLY A 421 -39.82 -29.86 20.24
CA GLY A 421 -40.63 -30.97 19.73
C GLY A 421 -40.30 -31.30 18.27
N ASP A 422 -41.05 -30.73 17.32
CA ASP A 422 -40.82 -30.96 15.88
C ASP A 422 -39.54 -30.25 15.40
N LEU A 423 -38.64 -31.02 14.80
CA LEU A 423 -37.37 -30.54 14.26
C LEU A 423 -37.46 -30.13 12.79
N ARG A 424 -38.63 -30.23 12.16
CA ARG A 424 -38.83 -29.74 10.79
C ARG A 424 -38.87 -28.22 10.78
N GLY A 425 -38.04 -27.63 9.91
CA GLY A 425 -37.97 -26.19 9.69
C GLY A 425 -37.23 -25.43 10.80
N THR A 426 -36.34 -24.53 10.40
CA THR A 426 -35.61 -23.66 11.33
C THR A 426 -36.22 -22.26 11.41
N SER A 427 -37.10 -21.87 10.47
CA SER A 427 -37.60 -20.49 10.21
C SER A 427 -38.11 -19.69 11.40
N SER A 428 -38.58 -20.36 12.47
CA SER A 428 -39.08 -19.74 13.70
C SER A 428 -38.09 -19.72 14.87
N GLY A 429 -36.94 -20.38 14.75
CA GLY A 429 -35.93 -20.50 15.79
C GLY A 429 -34.97 -19.31 15.80
N ASN A 430 -34.85 -18.59 16.90
CA ASN A 430 -33.85 -17.53 17.07
C ASN A 430 -32.41 -18.04 17.30
N TRP A 431 -32.22 -19.37 17.32
CA TRP A 431 -30.93 -20.05 17.44
C TRP A 431 -30.26 -20.36 16.09
N ALA A 432 -31.00 -20.21 14.99
CA ALA A 432 -30.50 -20.40 13.64
C ALA A 432 -30.52 -19.08 12.89
N ILE A 433 -29.53 -18.91 12.01
CA ILE A 433 -29.48 -17.79 11.08
C ILE A 433 -30.29 -18.16 9.86
N HIS A 434 -31.38 -17.42 9.64
CA HIS A 434 -32.28 -17.61 8.50
C HIS A 434 -31.88 -16.69 7.38
N ASN A 435 -31.01 -17.21 6.52
CA ASN A 435 -30.72 -16.82 5.15
C ASN A 435 -29.39 -17.45 4.77
N TYR A 436 -29.14 -17.47 3.47
CA TYR A 436 -27.97 -17.96 2.76
C TYR A 436 -26.67 -17.84 3.55
N GLU A 437 -25.93 -18.95 3.61
CA GLU A 437 -24.60 -19.02 4.23
C GLU A 437 -23.72 -17.87 3.75
N ASP A 438 -23.02 -17.26 4.70
CA ASP A 438 -21.99 -16.30 4.40
C ASP A 438 -20.83 -17.03 3.69
N ARG A 439 -20.82 -17.04 2.36
CA ARG A 439 -19.76 -17.70 1.57
C ARG A 439 -18.60 -16.77 1.25
N SER A 440 -18.65 -15.52 1.71
CA SER A 440 -17.62 -14.53 1.40
C SER A 440 -16.23 -14.89 1.97
N PHE A 441 -16.11 -15.96 2.78
CA PHE A 441 -14.85 -16.45 3.33
C PHE A 441 -14.09 -17.34 2.34
N ALA A 442 -14.80 -17.89 1.36
CA ALA A 442 -14.28 -18.87 0.42
C ALA A 442 -14.32 -18.39 -1.03
N GLU A 443 -15.20 -17.43 -1.35
CA GLU A 443 -15.57 -17.15 -2.73
C GLU A 443 -15.84 -15.66 -2.98
N VAL A 444 -15.29 -15.16 -4.08
CA VAL A 444 -15.68 -13.89 -4.68
C VAL A 444 -16.70 -14.22 -5.76
N ILE A 445 -17.92 -13.71 -5.66
CA ILE A 445 -18.96 -13.97 -6.67
C ILE A 445 -18.52 -13.35 -8.02
N PRO A 446 -18.30 -14.17 -9.07
CA PRO A 446 -17.88 -13.67 -10.37
C PRO A 446 -19.04 -13.02 -11.11
N HIS A 447 -18.72 -12.17 -12.10
CA HIS A 447 -19.71 -11.38 -12.84
C HIS A 447 -20.75 -12.22 -13.60
N ASP A 448 -20.40 -13.44 -14.01
CA ASP A 448 -21.27 -14.38 -14.72
C ASP A 448 -22.31 -15.04 -13.80
N GLU A 449 -22.13 -14.91 -12.49
CA GLU A 449 -23.12 -15.29 -11.47
C GLU A 449 -23.97 -14.11 -10.98
N LEU A 450 -23.74 -12.91 -11.51
CA LEU A 450 -24.54 -11.72 -11.23
C LEU A 450 -25.63 -11.53 -12.28
N PHE A 451 -26.78 -11.02 -11.87
CA PHE A 451 -27.78 -10.58 -12.83
C PHE A 451 -27.51 -9.13 -13.27
N LEU A 452 -26.56 -8.97 -14.19
CA LEU A 452 -25.99 -7.66 -14.59
C LEU A 452 -27.03 -6.66 -15.12
N ALA A 453 -28.13 -7.14 -15.72
CA ALA A 453 -29.19 -6.28 -16.25
C ALA A 453 -29.89 -5.41 -15.20
N HIS A 454 -29.71 -5.72 -13.91
CA HIS A 454 -30.23 -4.89 -12.82
C HIS A 454 -29.39 -3.62 -12.57
N PHE A 455 -28.17 -3.55 -13.10
CA PHE A 455 -27.26 -2.42 -12.90
C PHE A 455 -27.27 -1.52 -14.13
N ALA A 456 -27.79 -0.31 -13.98
CA ALA A 456 -27.77 0.69 -15.03
C ALA A 456 -26.39 1.36 -15.15
N HIS A 457 -26.05 1.79 -16.36
CA HIS A 457 -24.87 2.60 -16.60
C HIS A 457 -24.95 3.92 -15.81
N THR A 458 -23.92 4.19 -15.01
CA THR A 458 -23.68 5.38 -14.20
C THR A 458 -22.20 5.77 -14.34
N PRO A 459 -21.86 6.87 -15.05
CA PRO A 459 -20.48 7.28 -15.25
C PRO A 459 -19.68 7.35 -13.94
N ARG A 460 -18.42 6.93 -13.97
CA ARG A 460 -17.51 7.05 -12.82
C ARG A 460 -17.24 8.52 -12.51
N ILE A 461 -17.24 8.85 -11.22
CA ILE A 461 -16.78 10.15 -10.74
C ILE A 461 -15.26 10.10 -10.61
N ALA A 462 -14.58 10.74 -11.57
CA ALA A 462 -13.15 10.90 -11.51
C ALA A 462 -12.76 11.98 -10.49
N ARG A 463 -11.68 11.74 -9.75
CA ARG A 463 -11.02 12.77 -8.94
C ARG A 463 -10.44 13.85 -9.84
N GLY A 464 -10.30 15.06 -9.30
CA GLY A 464 -9.48 16.07 -9.95
C GLY A 464 -8.00 15.77 -9.75
N GLU A 465 -7.16 16.29 -10.65
CA GLU A 465 -5.70 16.24 -10.53
C GLU A 465 -5.11 17.63 -10.79
N GLU A 466 -4.09 17.97 -10.04
CA GLU A 466 -3.31 19.20 -10.15
C GLU A 466 -1.86 18.84 -10.48
N VAL A 467 -1.62 18.60 -11.78
CA VAL A 467 -0.30 18.30 -12.34
C VAL A 467 0.20 19.55 -13.07
N PRO A 468 1.37 20.09 -12.72
CA PRO A 468 1.85 21.31 -13.34
C PRO A 468 2.32 21.06 -14.77
N SER A 469 2.16 22.07 -15.61
CA SER A 469 2.75 22.09 -16.96
C SER A 469 4.28 22.18 -16.87
N ALA A 470 4.98 21.84 -17.95
CA ALA A 470 6.43 22.02 -18.03
C ALA A 470 6.92 23.47 -17.78
N ASP A 471 6.06 24.47 -18.02
CA ASP A 471 6.36 25.88 -17.79
C ASP A 471 6.11 26.31 -16.33
N ASP A 472 5.19 25.64 -15.62
CA ASP A 472 4.76 25.97 -14.25
C ASP A 472 5.28 24.98 -13.18
N VAL A 473 6.09 23.99 -13.57
CA VAL A 473 6.55 22.89 -12.70
C VAL A 473 7.46 23.35 -11.55
N LEU A 474 8.18 24.45 -11.73
CA LEU A 474 9.20 24.90 -10.79
C LEU A 474 8.59 25.31 -9.44
N GLY A 475 9.02 24.66 -8.36
CA GLY A 475 8.52 24.91 -7.01
C GLY A 475 7.13 24.33 -6.73
N HIS A 476 6.53 23.61 -7.67
CA HIS A 476 5.19 23.06 -7.51
C HIS A 476 5.22 21.78 -6.66
N PHE A 477 4.85 21.89 -5.38
CA PHE A 477 4.83 20.75 -4.44
C PHE A 477 3.48 20.59 -3.70
N HIS A 478 2.41 21.17 -4.25
CA HIS A 478 1.05 20.96 -3.77
C HIS A 478 0.58 19.53 -4.04
N GLU A 479 -0.35 19.03 -3.23
CA GLU A 479 -0.91 17.69 -3.37
C GLU A 479 -1.50 17.48 -4.77
N ARG A 480 -1.11 16.40 -5.44
CA ARG A 480 -1.54 16.13 -6.82
C ARG A 480 -3.03 15.84 -6.93
N LEU A 481 -3.59 15.09 -5.99
CA LEU A 481 -4.95 14.55 -6.10
C LEU A 481 -5.95 15.46 -5.37
N ILE A 482 -6.96 15.91 -6.11
CA ILE A 482 -8.11 16.61 -5.55
C ILE A 482 -9.15 15.55 -5.22
N GLY A 483 -9.26 15.23 -3.92
CA GLY A 483 -10.19 14.23 -3.41
C GLY A 483 -11.65 14.56 -3.72
N LEU A 484 -12.50 13.54 -3.70
CA LEU A 484 -13.95 13.71 -3.83
C LEU A 484 -14.51 14.51 -2.66
N ASP A 485 -15.55 15.31 -2.89
CA ASP A 485 -16.37 15.81 -1.79
C ASP A 485 -17.30 14.72 -1.22
N GLN A 486 -18.03 15.04 -0.15
CA GLN A 486 -18.93 14.06 0.49
C GLN A 486 -20.03 13.55 -0.44
N ALA A 487 -20.63 14.42 -1.25
CA ALA A 487 -21.73 14.02 -2.13
C ALA A 487 -21.20 13.11 -3.25
N GLN A 488 -20.07 13.49 -3.84
CA GLN A 488 -19.36 12.71 -4.84
C GLN A 488 -18.90 11.35 -4.30
N ALA A 489 -18.33 11.30 -3.09
CA ALA A 489 -17.88 10.06 -2.48
C ALA A 489 -19.04 9.08 -2.22
N VAL A 490 -20.19 9.60 -1.78
CA VAL A 490 -21.42 8.79 -1.58
C VAL A 490 -21.98 8.31 -2.92
N GLU A 491 -22.04 9.17 -3.93
CA GLU A 491 -22.52 8.80 -5.27
C GLU A 491 -21.62 7.73 -5.90
N GLU A 492 -20.29 7.89 -5.79
CA GLU A 492 -19.33 6.91 -6.28
C GLU A 492 -19.43 5.58 -5.51
N ALA A 493 -19.60 5.62 -4.19
CA ALA A 493 -19.80 4.42 -3.37
C ALA A 493 -21.10 3.68 -3.73
N ASN A 494 -22.17 4.40 -4.10
CA ASN A 494 -23.43 3.82 -4.55
C ASN A 494 -23.31 3.10 -5.91
N ARG A 495 -22.20 3.26 -6.64
CA ARG A 495 -21.90 2.42 -7.81
C ARG A 495 -21.45 1.01 -7.42
N CYS A 496 -21.15 0.72 -6.15
CA CYS A 496 -20.83 -0.65 -5.73
C CYS A 496 -21.99 -1.62 -6.01
N MET A 497 -21.71 -2.72 -6.72
CA MET A 497 -22.71 -3.75 -7.00
C MET A 497 -23.02 -4.64 -5.79
N SER A 498 -22.29 -4.51 -4.68
CA SER A 498 -22.44 -5.37 -3.48
C SER A 498 -22.38 -6.87 -3.81
N CYS A 499 -21.47 -7.26 -4.70
CA CYS A 499 -21.28 -8.65 -5.15
C CYS A 499 -21.21 -9.61 -3.95
N GLY A 500 -22.06 -10.64 -3.93
CA GLY A 500 -22.15 -11.60 -2.84
C GLY A 500 -22.82 -11.12 -1.56
N MET A 501 -23.40 -9.91 -1.53
CA MET A 501 -24.12 -9.38 -0.37
C MET A 501 -25.53 -8.94 -0.74
N CYS A 502 -26.46 -9.06 0.20
CA CYS A 502 -27.80 -8.48 0.04
C CYS A 502 -27.74 -6.96 0.18
N PHE A 503 -28.41 -6.24 -0.72
CA PHE A 503 -28.52 -4.78 -0.72
C PHE A 503 -29.98 -4.30 -0.73
N GLU A 504 -30.91 -5.15 -0.26
CA GLU A 504 -32.33 -4.78 -0.07
C GLU A 504 -33.12 -4.41 -1.34
N CYS A 505 -32.79 -4.98 -2.51
CA CYS A 505 -33.54 -4.70 -3.76
C CYS A 505 -34.97 -5.27 -3.82
N ASP A 506 -35.38 -6.08 -2.84
CA ASP A 506 -36.70 -6.71 -2.74
C ASP A 506 -37.11 -7.69 -3.85
N ASN A 507 -36.29 -7.94 -4.87
CA ASN A 507 -36.63 -8.86 -5.97
C ASN A 507 -37.04 -10.24 -5.45
N CYS A 508 -36.29 -10.80 -4.50
CA CYS A 508 -36.59 -12.13 -3.95
C CYS A 508 -37.93 -12.20 -3.21
N VAL A 509 -38.39 -11.09 -2.62
CA VAL A 509 -39.71 -10.97 -1.97
C VAL A 509 -40.79 -10.85 -3.03
N ILE A 510 -40.59 -9.97 -4.03
CA ILE A 510 -41.57 -9.65 -5.07
C ILE A 510 -41.85 -10.86 -5.98
N PHE A 511 -40.83 -11.60 -6.36
CA PHE A 511 -40.95 -12.71 -7.30
C PHE A 511 -41.22 -14.07 -6.62
N CYS A 512 -41.30 -14.14 -5.28
CA CYS A 512 -41.59 -15.39 -4.59
C CYS A 512 -43.06 -15.80 -4.82
N PRO A 513 -43.34 -16.91 -5.53
CA PRO A 513 -44.72 -17.30 -5.85
C PRO A 513 -45.50 -17.85 -4.65
N GLN A 514 -44.84 -18.08 -3.51
CA GLN A 514 -45.43 -18.66 -2.30
C GLN A 514 -45.43 -17.69 -1.11
N ASP A 515 -45.01 -16.44 -1.32
CA ASP A 515 -44.74 -15.47 -0.25
C ASP A 515 -43.86 -16.09 0.87
N ALA A 516 -42.95 -16.98 0.48
CA ALA A 516 -42.05 -17.67 1.40
C ALA A 516 -40.87 -16.78 1.80
N VAL A 517 -40.45 -15.85 0.94
CA VAL A 517 -39.41 -14.86 1.27
C VAL A 517 -40.10 -13.56 1.69
N TYR A 518 -39.74 -13.05 2.88
CA TYR A 518 -40.34 -11.85 3.45
C TYR A 518 -39.28 -10.95 4.09
N ARG A 519 -39.59 -9.66 4.27
CA ARG A 519 -38.68 -8.72 4.96
C ARG A 519 -38.67 -8.99 6.46
N VAL A 520 -37.48 -8.98 7.08
CA VAL A 520 -37.39 -9.01 8.54
C VAL A 520 -37.95 -7.72 9.13
N LYS A 521 -38.37 -7.76 10.40
CA LYS A 521 -38.81 -6.54 11.08
C LYS A 521 -37.65 -5.57 11.20
N LYS A 522 -37.91 -4.26 11.20
CA LYS A 522 -36.86 -3.22 11.38
C LYS A 522 -36.05 -3.38 12.67
N THR A 523 -36.66 -3.94 13.71
CA THR A 523 -35.99 -4.24 15.00
C THR A 523 -35.07 -5.46 14.95
N GLU A 524 -35.12 -6.22 13.85
CA GLU A 524 -34.39 -7.47 13.62
C GLU A 524 -33.53 -7.38 12.33
N ALA A 525 -33.45 -6.18 11.72
CA ALA A 525 -32.70 -5.91 10.51
C ALA A 525 -31.27 -5.44 10.86
N THR A 526 -30.28 -5.98 10.16
CA THR A 526 -28.89 -5.52 10.20
C THR A 526 -28.24 -5.76 8.84
N THR A 527 -27.04 -5.23 8.62
CA THR A 527 -26.27 -5.52 7.40
C THR A 527 -26.17 -7.04 7.20
N GLY A 528 -26.52 -7.51 6.00
CA GLY A 528 -26.56 -8.93 5.65
C GLY A 528 -27.80 -9.70 6.13
N ARG A 529 -28.72 -9.09 6.90
CA ARG A 529 -29.98 -9.69 7.35
C ARG A 529 -31.17 -8.78 7.09
N TYR A 530 -31.70 -8.87 5.87
CA TYR A 530 -32.80 -8.01 5.42
C TYR A 530 -34.09 -8.76 5.04
N VAL A 531 -33.94 -9.99 4.57
CA VAL A 531 -35.06 -10.89 4.26
C VAL A 531 -35.00 -12.12 5.16
N ALA A 532 -36.02 -12.94 5.17
CA ALA A 532 -36.04 -14.26 5.80
C ALA A 532 -36.89 -15.20 4.96
N THR A 533 -36.63 -16.51 5.08
CA THR A 533 -37.36 -17.54 4.34
C THR A 533 -38.20 -18.38 5.30
N ASP A 534 -39.51 -18.46 5.02
CA ASP A 534 -40.42 -19.44 5.59
C ASP A 534 -40.24 -20.77 4.84
N TYR A 535 -39.41 -21.64 5.40
CA TYR A 535 -39.11 -22.94 4.82
C TYR A 535 -40.31 -23.89 4.73
N ASP A 536 -41.40 -23.64 5.47
CA ASP A 536 -42.62 -24.45 5.35
C ASP A 536 -43.44 -24.07 4.11
N ARG A 537 -43.24 -22.85 3.58
CA ARG A 537 -43.86 -22.36 2.33
C ARG A 537 -42.96 -22.47 1.13
N CYS A 538 -41.65 -22.57 1.35
CA CYS A 538 -40.67 -22.64 0.28
C CYS A 538 -40.79 -23.97 -0.49
N ILE A 539 -41.09 -23.88 -1.78
CA ILE A 539 -41.20 -25.05 -2.67
C ILE A 539 -39.92 -25.35 -3.47
N GLY A 540 -38.82 -24.62 -3.20
CA GLY A 540 -37.57 -24.81 -3.92
C GLY A 540 -37.66 -24.52 -5.42
N CYS A 541 -38.37 -23.46 -5.83
CA CYS A 541 -38.53 -23.10 -7.25
C CYS A 541 -37.38 -22.29 -7.86
N HIS A 542 -36.40 -21.87 -7.05
CA HIS A 542 -35.18 -21.14 -7.44
C HIS A 542 -35.38 -19.70 -7.97
N ILE A 543 -36.61 -19.25 -8.21
CA ILE A 543 -36.89 -17.91 -8.74
C ILE A 543 -36.20 -16.79 -7.94
N CYS A 544 -36.21 -16.85 -6.60
CA CYS A 544 -35.54 -15.85 -5.76
C CYS A 544 -34.02 -15.79 -5.98
N SER A 545 -33.40 -16.91 -6.34
CA SER A 545 -31.99 -17.01 -6.71
C SER A 545 -31.75 -16.39 -8.08
N ASP A 546 -32.56 -16.77 -9.07
CA ASP A 546 -32.41 -16.30 -10.45
C ASP A 546 -32.57 -14.78 -10.58
N VAL A 547 -33.42 -14.16 -9.75
CA VAL A 547 -33.66 -12.71 -9.76
C VAL A 547 -32.74 -11.94 -8.81
N CYS A 548 -31.81 -12.60 -8.11
CA CYS A 548 -30.88 -11.96 -7.19
C CYS A 548 -29.78 -11.23 -7.97
N PRO A 549 -29.68 -9.89 -7.88
CA PRO A 549 -28.69 -9.16 -8.68
C PRO A 549 -27.25 -9.46 -8.29
N THR A 550 -27.01 -9.77 -7.02
CA THR A 550 -25.66 -9.86 -6.45
C THR A 550 -25.13 -11.27 -6.31
N GLY A 551 -25.89 -12.29 -6.73
CA GLY A 551 -25.55 -13.69 -6.46
C GLY A 551 -25.57 -14.07 -4.97
N TYR A 552 -26.09 -13.19 -4.09
CA TYR A 552 -26.21 -13.44 -2.64
C TYR A 552 -27.09 -14.67 -2.33
N ILE A 553 -28.13 -14.89 -3.14
CA ILE A 553 -29.04 -16.03 -2.98
C ILE A 553 -28.50 -17.21 -3.78
N LYS A 554 -27.94 -18.21 -3.08
CA LYS A 554 -27.58 -19.51 -3.65
C LYS A 554 -28.50 -20.58 -3.08
N MET A 555 -29.13 -21.36 -3.96
CA MET A 555 -29.98 -22.46 -3.53
C MET A 555 -29.11 -23.66 -3.13
N GLY A 556 -29.21 -24.07 -1.86
CA GLY A 556 -28.58 -25.29 -1.38
C GLY A 556 -29.29 -26.53 -1.92
N LEU A 557 -28.75 -27.13 -2.96
CA LEU A 557 -28.78 -28.58 -3.13
C LEU A 557 -27.31 -28.96 -3.17
N GLY A 558 -26.80 -29.47 -2.05
CA GLY A 558 -25.36 -29.57 -1.75
C GLY A 558 -24.47 -29.99 -2.93
N GLU A 559 -23.31 -29.34 -3.01
CA GLU A 559 -22.11 -29.94 -3.59
C GLU A 559 -21.49 -30.94 -2.60
#